data_AF-A0A5E4GB26-F1
#
_entry.id   AF-A0A5E4GB26-F1
#
_cell.length_a   1.000
_cell.length_b   1.000
_cell.length_c   1.000
_cell.angle_alpha   90.00
_cell.angle_beta   90.00
_cell.angle_gamma   90.00
#
_symmetry.space_group_name_H-M   'P 1'
#
loop_
_entity.id
_entity.type
_entity.pdbx_description
1 polymer ?
#
loop_
_entity_poly.entity_id
_entity_poly.type
_entity_poly.pdbx_seq_one_letter_code
_entity_poly.pdbx_strand_id
1 'polypeptide(L)'
;MKNKRVGPRSDEGWEKAVTFVMFLKTFYDVTLKISASLHPTSHSTFHDLLAIDGEIRELYRYDVTIPIEERTAMDTLLNDMAASMKKKYDKYWGELHKVNPFLMIGVVIDPRFKLRNLKHIFEEIFENDPTCDRLVAQKTNEVKQLLMNMYEVYKPSSNNMGATSTTNESGGSTNNETDSSLVFGGRKQKTMMEKWKKIQQESENVVITHEVDRYLLDPLESIDE
;
A
#
# COMPACT_ATOMS: atom_id res chain seq x y z
N MET A 1 32.32 8.23 -42.60
CA MET A 1 30.99 8.83 -42.32
C MET A 1 31.06 9.53 -40.97
N LYS A 2 30.84 10.85 -40.91
CA LYS A 2 30.80 11.60 -39.64
C LYS A 2 29.39 11.44 -39.04
N ASN A 3 29.28 10.82 -37.86
CA ASN A 3 28.02 10.79 -37.13
C ASN A 3 27.59 12.22 -36.82
N LYS A 4 26.45 12.65 -37.38
CA LYS A 4 25.81 13.92 -37.01
C LYS A 4 25.56 13.85 -35.50
N ARG A 5 26.10 14.82 -34.75
CA ARG A 5 25.75 14.99 -33.34
C ARG A 5 24.25 15.30 -33.30
N VAL A 6 23.47 14.41 -32.69
CA VAL A 6 22.05 14.64 -32.45
C VAL A 6 21.98 15.85 -31.52
N GLY A 7 21.28 16.91 -31.95
CA GLY A 7 21.04 18.09 -31.12
C GLY A 7 20.23 17.72 -29.86
N PRO A 8 19.98 18.68 -28.97
CA PRO A 8 19.07 18.47 -27.84
C PRO A 8 17.75 17.89 -28.34
N ARG A 9 17.11 16.99 -27.57
CA ARG A 9 15.80 16.45 -27.94
C ARG A 9 14.84 17.61 -28.18
N SER A 10 13.96 17.47 -29.19
CA SER A 10 12.86 18.40 -29.41
C SER A 10 12.02 18.53 -28.14
N ASP A 11 11.29 19.64 -27.97
CA ASP A 11 10.41 19.87 -26.81
C ASP A 11 9.43 18.70 -26.62
N GLU A 12 8.93 18.15 -27.72
CA GLU A 12 8.11 16.93 -27.77
C GLU A 12 8.84 15.70 -27.15
N GLY A 13 10.14 15.57 -27.37
CA GLY A 13 10.96 14.51 -26.77
C GLY A 13 11.20 14.68 -25.27
N TRP A 14 11.13 15.91 -24.76
CA TRP A 14 11.21 16.20 -23.33
C TRP A 14 9.89 15.94 -22.62
N GLU A 15 8.77 16.34 -23.20
CA GLU A 15 7.44 16.06 -22.67
C GLU A 15 7.22 14.55 -22.47
N LYS A 16 7.63 13.75 -23.46
CA LYS A 16 7.61 12.29 -23.37
C LYS A 16 8.45 11.75 -22.20
N ALA A 17 9.65 12.29 -22.02
CA ALA A 17 10.53 11.89 -20.92
C ALA A 17 9.91 12.24 -19.55
N VAL A 18 9.25 13.39 -19.44
CA VAL A 18 8.54 13.81 -18.21
C VAL A 18 7.42 12.83 -17.88
N THR A 19 6.60 12.44 -18.86
CA THR A 19 5.53 11.44 -18.67
C THR A 19 6.09 10.10 -18.18
N PHE A 20 7.19 9.63 -18.78
CA PHE A 20 7.87 8.41 -18.32
C PHE A 20 8.37 8.53 -16.88
N VAL A 21 9.03 9.63 -16.54
CA VAL A 21 9.54 9.87 -15.18
C VAL A 21 8.40 9.91 -14.17
N MET A 22 7.30 10.59 -14.49
CA MET A 22 6.14 10.71 -13.61
C MET A 22 5.50 9.36 -13.28
N PHE A 23 5.43 8.46 -14.27
CA PHE A 23 4.95 7.10 -14.09
C PHE A 23 5.93 6.24 -13.29
N LEU A 24 7.21 6.22 -13.70
CA LEU A 24 8.25 5.41 -13.05
C LEU A 24 8.53 5.88 -11.62
N LYS A 25 8.16 7.12 -11.27
CA LYS A 25 8.36 7.68 -9.94
C LYS A 25 7.75 6.79 -8.84
N THR A 26 6.51 6.30 -9.01
CA THR A 26 5.88 5.46 -7.98
C THR A 26 6.66 4.16 -7.76
N PHE A 27 7.16 3.54 -8.83
CA PHE A 27 7.98 2.34 -8.74
C PHE A 27 9.31 2.61 -8.06
N TYR A 28 9.95 3.72 -8.42
CA TYR A 28 11.19 4.17 -7.80
C TYR A 28 11.00 4.40 -6.30
N ASP A 29 9.96 5.16 -5.92
CA ASP A 29 9.64 5.49 -4.53
C ASP A 29 9.41 4.21 -3.69
N VAL A 30 8.59 3.28 -4.20
CA VAL A 30 8.32 2.00 -3.52
C VAL A 30 9.58 1.13 -3.44
N THR A 31 10.36 1.04 -4.52
CA THR A 31 11.60 0.25 -4.53
C THR A 31 12.62 0.82 -3.55
N LEU A 32 12.77 2.14 -3.52
CA LEU A 32 13.67 2.81 -2.60
C LEU A 32 13.26 2.55 -1.15
N LYS A 33 11.97 2.69 -0.84
CA LYS A 33 11.41 2.42 0.49
C LYS A 33 11.69 0.98 0.95
N ILE A 34 11.45 -0.01 0.09
CA ILE A 34 11.64 -1.42 0.44
C ILE A 34 13.13 -1.80 0.49
N SER A 35 13.96 -1.24 -0.39
CA SER A 35 15.35 -1.67 -0.57
C SER A 35 16.35 -0.94 0.32
N ALA A 36 16.03 0.29 0.75
CA ALA A 36 16.96 1.16 1.49
C ALA A 36 16.51 1.44 2.93
N SER A 37 15.36 0.91 3.38
CA SER A 37 14.89 1.10 4.75
C SER A 37 15.59 0.16 5.73
N LEU A 38 16.06 0.72 6.85
CA LEU A 38 16.50 -0.05 8.02
C LEU A 38 15.33 -0.44 8.94
N HIS A 39 14.13 0.06 8.65
CA HIS A 39 12.92 -0.19 9.43
C HIS A 39 11.95 -1.13 8.70
N PRO A 40 11.14 -1.93 9.44
CA PRO A 40 10.13 -2.78 8.84
C PRO A 40 9.10 -1.98 8.03
N THR A 41 8.96 -2.31 6.74
CA THR A 41 8.01 -1.66 5.83
C THR A 41 6.67 -2.39 5.75
N SER A 42 6.50 -3.50 6.49
CA SER A 42 5.33 -4.37 6.42
C SER A 42 4.00 -3.66 6.68
N HIS A 43 4.01 -2.61 7.51
CA HIS A 43 2.83 -1.80 7.84
C HIS A 43 2.24 -1.05 6.62
N SER A 44 3.04 -0.81 5.57
CA SER A 44 2.62 -0.08 4.37
C SER A 44 2.75 -0.87 3.07
N THR A 45 3.41 -2.03 3.07
CA THR A 45 3.72 -2.80 1.85
C THR A 45 2.49 -3.07 1.00
N PHE A 46 1.33 -3.36 1.62
CA PHE A 46 0.10 -3.59 0.85
C PHE A 46 -0.42 -2.31 0.18
N HIS A 47 -0.31 -1.15 0.83
CA HIS A 47 -0.62 0.14 0.20
C HIS A 47 0.35 0.48 -0.93
N ASP A 48 1.62 0.15 -0.75
CA ASP A 48 2.66 0.36 -1.76
C ASP A 48 2.38 -0.51 -3.01
N LEU A 49 1.89 -1.73 -2.81
CA LEU A 49 1.47 -2.64 -3.88
C LEU A 49 0.22 -2.13 -4.63
N LEU A 50 -0.78 -1.64 -3.88
CA LEU A 50 -1.96 -0.94 -4.39
C LEU A 50 -1.59 0.27 -5.26
N ALA A 51 -0.62 1.07 -4.82
CA ALA A 51 -0.16 2.24 -5.57
C ALA A 51 0.43 1.82 -6.91
N ILE A 52 1.29 0.79 -6.94
CA ILE A 52 1.87 0.26 -8.18
C ILE A 52 0.78 -0.23 -9.13
N ASP A 53 -0.14 -1.08 -8.67
CA ASP A 53 -1.23 -1.60 -9.51
C ASP A 53 -2.11 -0.46 -10.04
N GLY A 54 -2.40 0.53 -9.19
CA GLY A 54 -3.12 1.72 -9.56
C GLY A 54 -2.44 2.51 -10.68
N GLU A 55 -1.13 2.74 -10.63
CA GLU A 55 -0.41 3.46 -11.69
C GLU A 55 -0.40 2.68 -13.01
N ILE A 56 -0.24 1.35 -12.93
CA ILE A 56 -0.30 0.49 -14.14
C ILE A 56 -1.69 0.57 -14.77
N ARG A 57 -2.76 0.53 -13.97
CA ARG A 57 -4.14 0.61 -14.46
C ARG A 57 -4.48 1.96 -15.09
N GLU A 58 -3.94 3.08 -14.61
CA GLU A 58 -4.18 4.39 -15.25
C GLU A 58 -3.56 4.45 -16.62
N LEU A 59 -2.32 3.97 -16.78
CA LEU A 59 -1.69 3.92 -18.10
C LEU A 59 -2.48 3.07 -19.08
N TYR A 60 -3.06 1.97 -18.61
CA TYR A 60 -3.97 1.16 -19.40
C TYR A 60 -5.28 1.88 -19.74
N ARG A 61 -5.89 2.58 -18.76
CA ARG A 61 -7.13 3.33 -18.98
C ARG A 61 -6.95 4.50 -19.94
N TYR A 62 -5.80 5.16 -19.90
CA TYR A 62 -5.44 6.24 -20.83
C TYR A 62 -5.58 5.82 -22.29
N ASP A 63 -5.16 4.59 -22.62
CA ASP A 63 -5.31 4.02 -23.97
C ASP A 63 -6.78 3.80 -24.37
N VAL A 64 -7.64 3.37 -23.45
CA VAL A 64 -9.07 3.11 -23.73
C VAL A 64 -9.87 4.40 -23.88
N THR A 65 -9.47 5.47 -23.19
CA THR A 65 -10.16 6.77 -23.26
C THR A 65 -9.88 7.56 -24.55
N ILE A 66 -8.78 7.26 -25.23
CA ILE A 66 -8.39 7.94 -26.48
C ILE A 66 -8.88 7.09 -27.66
N PRO A 67 -9.72 7.63 -28.56
CA PRO A 67 -10.11 6.95 -29.78
C PRO A 67 -8.89 6.44 -30.56
N ILE A 68 -9.01 5.28 -31.21
CA ILE A 68 -7.89 4.64 -31.95
C ILE A 68 -7.26 5.61 -32.96
N GLU A 69 -8.07 6.49 -33.53
CA GLU A 69 -7.74 7.47 -34.56
C GLU A 69 -6.92 8.66 -34.02
N GLU A 70 -6.98 8.92 -32.71
CA GLU A 70 -6.31 10.04 -32.03
C GLU A 70 -5.04 9.60 -31.27
N ARG A 71 -4.76 8.28 -31.23
CA ARG A 71 -3.59 7.76 -30.51
C ARG A 71 -2.29 8.13 -31.19
N THR A 72 -1.40 8.74 -30.42
CA THR A 72 -0.03 8.99 -30.85
C THR A 72 0.80 7.70 -30.73
N ALA A 73 1.91 7.63 -31.45
CA ALA A 73 2.85 6.52 -31.32
C ALA A 73 3.41 6.35 -29.90
N MET A 74 3.36 7.40 -29.08
CA MET A 74 3.78 7.34 -27.67
C MET A 74 2.72 6.71 -26.78
N ASP A 75 1.44 6.96 -27.06
CA ASP A 75 0.34 6.36 -26.30
C ASP A 75 0.36 4.84 -26.48
N THR A 76 0.61 4.40 -27.72
CA THR A 76 0.83 2.97 -28.01
C THR A 76 2.06 2.42 -27.28
N LEU A 77 3.20 3.12 -27.29
CA LEU A 77 4.41 2.69 -26.59
C LEU A 77 4.20 2.59 -25.06
N LEU A 78 3.53 3.58 -24.46
CA LEU A 78 3.21 3.60 -23.04
C LEU A 78 2.26 2.47 -22.68
N ASN A 79 1.28 2.18 -23.54
CA ASN A 79 0.38 1.05 -23.36
C ASN A 79 1.11 -0.29 -23.42
N ASP A 80 1.95 -0.51 -24.43
CA ASP A 80 2.75 -1.73 -24.58
C ASP A 80 3.66 -1.96 -23.36
N MET A 81 4.23 -0.87 -22.83
CA MET A 81 5.03 -0.91 -21.61
C MET A 81 4.18 -1.23 -20.38
N ALA A 82 3.06 -0.54 -20.19
CA ALA A 82 2.12 -0.80 -19.10
C ALA A 82 1.65 -2.26 -19.13
N ALA A 83 1.42 -2.81 -20.33
CA ALA A 83 1.04 -4.19 -20.52
C ALA A 83 2.12 -5.19 -20.15
N SER A 84 3.35 -4.91 -20.57
CA SER A 84 4.51 -5.69 -20.16
C SER A 84 4.73 -5.65 -18.64
N MET A 85 4.47 -4.50 -18.01
CA MET A 85 4.60 -4.32 -16.56
C MET A 85 3.48 -5.01 -15.80
N LYS A 86 2.22 -4.93 -16.26
CA LYS A 86 1.09 -5.63 -15.66
C LYS A 86 1.28 -7.14 -15.72
N LYS A 87 1.78 -7.67 -16.84
CA LYS A 87 2.09 -9.10 -16.96
C LYS A 87 3.14 -9.54 -15.93
N LYS A 88 4.15 -8.72 -15.65
CA LYS A 88 5.13 -9.01 -14.59
C LYS A 88 4.50 -8.89 -13.21
N TYR A 89 3.72 -7.85 -12.97
CA TYR A 89 3.01 -7.63 -11.72
C TYR A 89 2.11 -8.84 -11.39
N ASP A 90 1.26 -9.26 -12.33
CA ASP A 90 0.34 -10.40 -12.16
C ASP A 90 1.07 -11.72 -11.99
N LYS A 91 2.25 -11.88 -12.61
CA LYS A 91 3.08 -13.07 -12.43
C LYS A 91 3.57 -13.22 -10.98
N TYR A 92 3.88 -12.13 -10.29
CA TYR A 92 4.44 -12.17 -8.94
C TYR A 92 3.40 -12.01 -7.85
N TRP A 93 2.43 -11.12 -8.04
CA TRP A 93 1.45 -10.74 -7.03
C TRP A 93 0.04 -11.25 -7.33
N GLY A 94 -0.27 -11.46 -8.62
CA GLY A 94 -1.61 -11.81 -9.06
C GLY A 94 -2.61 -10.68 -8.84
N GLU A 95 -3.88 -11.05 -8.70
CA GLU A 95 -4.95 -10.11 -8.38
C GLU A 95 -4.82 -9.63 -6.93
N LEU A 96 -5.08 -8.33 -6.68
CA LEU A 96 -4.91 -7.71 -5.37
C LEU A 96 -5.65 -8.41 -4.21
N HIS A 97 -6.79 -9.04 -4.47
CA HIS A 97 -7.56 -9.77 -3.45
C HIS A 97 -7.09 -11.22 -3.23
N LYS A 98 -6.11 -11.68 -4.01
CA LYS A 98 -5.48 -13.01 -3.95
C LYS A 98 -4.04 -12.95 -3.43
N VAL A 99 -3.51 -11.74 -3.16
CA VAL A 99 -2.18 -11.59 -2.56
C VAL A 99 -2.15 -12.22 -1.17
N ASN A 100 -0.96 -12.53 -0.68
CA ASN A 100 -0.78 -13.15 0.63
C ASN A 100 -1.43 -12.30 1.75
N PRO A 101 -2.41 -12.84 2.51
CA PRO A 101 -3.08 -12.13 3.60
C PRO A 101 -2.12 -11.57 4.67
N PHE A 102 -0.93 -12.15 4.86
CA PHE A 102 0.08 -11.62 5.78
C PHE A 102 0.55 -10.20 5.42
N LEU A 103 0.50 -9.82 4.14
CA LEU A 103 0.81 -8.44 3.72
C LEU A 103 -0.24 -7.45 4.21
N MET A 104 -1.48 -7.90 4.41
CA MET A 104 -2.58 -7.09 4.91
C MET A 104 -2.55 -6.98 6.44
N ILE A 105 -2.01 -8.00 7.13
CA ILE A 105 -1.87 -7.98 8.61
C ILE A 105 -1.06 -6.77 9.07
N GLY A 106 0.01 -6.41 8.36
CA GLY A 106 0.78 -5.21 8.69
C GLY A 106 -0.07 -3.93 8.70
N VAL A 107 -0.96 -3.78 7.72
CA VAL A 107 -1.90 -2.65 7.65
C VAL A 107 -2.94 -2.72 8.76
N VAL A 108 -3.42 -3.91 9.12
CA VAL A 108 -4.43 -4.07 10.16
C VAL A 108 -3.87 -3.80 11.55
N ILE A 109 -2.61 -4.16 11.82
CA ILE A 109 -1.94 -3.89 13.10
C ILE A 109 -1.57 -2.40 13.24
N ASP A 110 -1.58 -1.64 12.15
CA ASP A 110 -1.40 -0.20 12.20
C ASP A 110 -2.68 0.47 12.73
N PRO A 111 -2.62 1.17 13.89
CA PRO A 111 -3.79 1.76 14.54
C PRO A 111 -4.44 2.88 13.73
N ARG A 112 -3.76 3.41 12.71
CA ARG A 112 -4.29 4.44 11.79
C ARG A 112 -5.25 3.86 10.74
N PHE A 113 -5.17 2.55 10.49
CA PHE A 113 -5.88 1.89 9.39
C PHE A 113 -6.86 0.82 9.87
N LYS A 114 -6.36 -0.17 10.62
CA LYS A 114 -7.13 -1.33 11.11
C LYS A 114 -7.90 -2.06 9.99
N LEU A 115 -8.85 -2.93 10.36
CA LEU A 115 -9.71 -3.61 9.37
C LEU A 115 -10.59 -2.65 8.57
N ARG A 116 -10.87 -1.45 9.11
CA ARG A 116 -11.73 -0.47 8.44
C ARG A 116 -11.11 -0.02 7.12
N ASN A 117 -9.80 0.22 7.08
CA ASN A 117 -9.10 0.60 5.84
C ASN A 117 -9.10 -0.54 4.82
N LEU A 118 -8.88 -1.76 5.30
CA LEU A 118 -8.90 -2.95 4.44
C LEU A 118 -10.28 -3.20 3.82
N LYS A 119 -11.36 -2.98 4.59
CA LYS A 119 -12.73 -3.04 4.09
C LYS A 119 -12.93 -2.05 2.94
N HIS A 120 -12.51 -0.80 3.13
CA HIS A 120 -12.62 0.24 2.11
C HIS A 120 -11.81 -0.09 0.84
N ILE A 121 -10.60 -0.63 1.00
CA ILE A 121 -9.79 -1.08 -0.13
C ILE A 121 -10.51 -2.17 -0.93
N PHE A 122 -11.12 -3.15 -0.25
CA PHE A 122 -11.86 -4.21 -0.95
C PHE A 122 -13.13 -3.69 -1.62
N GLU A 123 -13.82 -2.72 -1.03
CA GLU A 123 -14.96 -2.05 -1.66
C GLU A 123 -14.53 -1.38 -2.99
N GLU A 124 -13.37 -0.71 -3.03
CA GLU A 124 -12.83 -0.11 -4.26
C GLU A 124 -12.38 -1.17 -5.28
N ILE A 125 -11.82 -2.30 -4.82
CA ILE A 125 -11.40 -3.41 -5.72
C ILE A 125 -12.61 -4.10 -6.35
N PHE A 126 -13.70 -4.28 -5.59
CA PHE A 126 -14.90 -5.01 -6.01
C PHE A 126 -16.06 -4.11 -6.44
N GLU A 127 -15.83 -2.82 -6.66
CA GLU A 127 -16.86 -1.81 -6.97
C GLU A 127 -17.82 -2.22 -8.11
N ASN A 128 -17.32 -3.00 -9.08
CA ASN A 128 -18.09 -3.44 -10.25
C ASN A 128 -18.65 -4.88 -10.11
N ASP A 129 -18.49 -5.54 -8.97
CA ASP A 129 -18.97 -6.90 -8.73
C ASP A 129 -20.34 -6.88 -8.01
N PRO A 130 -21.39 -7.53 -8.55
CA PRO A 130 -22.70 -7.56 -7.92
C PRO A 130 -22.71 -8.29 -6.56
N THR A 131 -21.65 -9.03 -6.23
CA THR A 131 -21.43 -9.72 -4.96
C THR A 131 -20.41 -9.02 -4.06
N CYS A 132 -20.11 -7.75 -4.31
CA CYS A 132 -19.14 -6.92 -3.59
C CYS A 132 -19.25 -7.07 -2.07
N ASP A 133 -20.42 -6.81 -1.47
CA ASP A 133 -20.60 -6.87 -0.01
C ASP A 133 -20.19 -8.22 0.58
N ARG A 134 -20.53 -9.31 -0.10
CA ARG A 134 -20.19 -10.66 0.33
C ARG A 134 -18.69 -10.92 0.23
N LEU A 135 -18.05 -10.48 -0.85
CA LEU A 135 -16.61 -10.64 -1.07
C LEU A 135 -15.79 -9.81 -0.07
N VAL A 136 -16.20 -8.56 0.16
CA VAL A 136 -15.60 -7.67 1.16
C VAL A 136 -15.69 -8.29 2.55
N ALA A 137 -16.88 -8.77 2.94
CA ALA A 137 -17.08 -9.43 4.23
C ALA A 137 -16.23 -10.70 4.38
N GLN A 138 -16.19 -11.53 3.33
CA GLN A 138 -15.38 -12.76 3.31
C GLN A 138 -13.89 -12.45 3.49
N LYS A 139 -13.34 -11.50 2.72
CA LYS A 139 -11.91 -11.15 2.76
C LYS A 139 -11.51 -10.45 4.04
N THR A 140 -12.35 -9.55 4.53
CA THR A 140 -12.12 -8.88 5.83
C THR A 140 -12.13 -9.90 6.97
N ASN A 141 -13.05 -10.88 6.94
CA ASN A 141 -13.09 -11.95 7.94
C ASN A 141 -11.88 -12.89 7.82
N GLU A 142 -11.43 -13.24 6.62
CA GLU A 142 -10.23 -14.05 6.40
C GLU A 142 -9.01 -13.43 7.11
N VAL A 143 -8.78 -12.13 6.91
CA VAL A 143 -7.68 -11.41 7.56
C VAL A 143 -7.88 -11.26 9.07
N LYS A 144 -9.12 -11.01 9.52
CA LYS A 144 -9.45 -10.96 10.95
C LYS A 144 -9.15 -12.29 11.65
N GLN A 145 -9.55 -13.42 11.06
CA GLN A 145 -9.30 -14.75 11.60
C GLN A 145 -7.81 -15.07 11.61
N LEU A 146 -7.07 -14.67 10.57
CA LEU A 146 -5.60 -14.80 10.57
C LEU A 146 -4.96 -14.02 11.72
N LEU A 147 -5.40 -12.77 11.95
CA LEU A 147 -4.90 -11.96 13.07
C LEU A 147 -5.24 -12.59 14.44
N MET A 148 -6.45 -13.12 14.59
CA MET A 148 -6.85 -13.86 15.79
C MET A 148 -5.98 -15.10 16.03
N ASN A 149 -5.75 -15.90 14.98
CA ASN A 149 -4.88 -17.07 15.07
C ASN A 149 -3.43 -16.69 15.42
N MET A 150 -2.90 -15.60 14.85
CA MET A 150 -1.59 -15.10 15.21
C MET A 150 -1.54 -14.69 16.68
N TYR A 151 -2.53 -13.92 17.15
CA TYR A 151 -2.63 -13.54 18.55
C TYR A 151 -2.63 -14.77 19.48
N GLU A 152 -3.39 -15.81 19.15
CA GLU A 152 -3.47 -17.04 19.93
C GLU A 152 -2.13 -17.81 20.00
N VAL A 153 -1.29 -17.73 18.97
CA VAL A 153 0.06 -18.30 18.97
C VAL A 153 1.04 -17.48 19.79
N TYR A 154 0.91 -16.15 19.78
CA TYR A 154 1.84 -15.24 20.45
C TYR A 154 1.43 -14.84 21.87
N LYS A 155 0.18 -15.10 22.29
CA LYS A 155 -0.24 -14.82 23.66
C LYS A 155 0.64 -15.63 24.61
N PRO A 156 1.16 -15.01 25.70
CA PRO A 156 1.92 -15.74 26.69
C PRO A 156 1.04 -16.89 27.22
N SER A 157 1.50 -18.13 27.08
CA SER A 157 0.89 -19.23 27.83
C SER A 157 1.03 -18.89 29.30
N SER A 158 -0.08 -18.74 30.02
CA SER A 158 -0.13 -18.48 31.47
C SER A 158 0.35 -19.69 32.30
N ASN A 159 1.40 -20.38 31.85
CA ASN A 159 2.07 -21.51 32.50
C ASN A 159 3.58 -21.23 32.67
N ASN A 160 3.92 -20.05 33.17
CA ASN A 160 5.21 -19.86 33.87
C ASN A 160 5.03 -18.89 35.02
N MET A 161 4.36 -19.38 36.06
CA MET A 161 4.46 -18.83 37.41
C MET A 161 5.82 -19.31 37.97
N GLY A 162 6.85 -18.50 37.76
CA GLY A 162 8.20 -18.73 38.25
C GLY A 162 8.85 -17.38 38.49
N ALA A 163 8.63 -16.85 39.69
CA ALA A 163 9.25 -15.64 40.19
C ALA A 163 10.77 -15.64 39.97
N THR A 164 11.35 -14.49 39.65
CA THR A 164 12.33 -13.82 40.51
C THR A 164 12.54 -12.40 39.99
N SER A 165 12.09 -11.43 40.80
CA SER A 165 12.55 -10.06 40.74
C SER A 165 14.06 -10.04 40.95
N THR A 166 14.82 -9.54 39.97
CA THR A 166 16.15 -8.99 40.21
C THR A 166 16.30 -7.72 39.42
N THR A 167 16.34 -6.63 40.17
CA THR A 167 16.89 -5.34 39.80
C THR A 167 18.27 -5.51 39.19
N ASN A 168 18.56 -4.78 38.11
CA ASN A 168 19.87 -4.16 37.90
C ASN A 168 19.78 -3.03 36.87
N GLU A 169 20.32 -1.89 37.30
CA GLU A 169 20.52 -0.65 36.55
C GLU A 169 21.52 -0.83 35.41
N SER A 170 21.40 -0.02 34.36
CA SER A 170 22.44 0.89 33.83
C SER A 170 22.35 1.08 32.32
N GLY A 171 22.54 2.34 31.89
CA GLY A 171 23.15 2.65 30.59
C GLY A 171 22.29 3.45 29.64
N GLY A 172 22.10 4.74 29.92
CA GLY A 172 21.68 5.69 28.91
C GLY A 172 22.75 5.83 27.82
N SER A 173 22.31 5.97 26.57
CA SER A 173 23.12 6.56 25.51
C SER A 173 22.21 7.30 24.55
N THR A 174 22.26 8.62 24.65
CA THR A 174 21.73 9.60 23.69
C THR A 174 22.50 9.51 22.39
N ASN A 175 21.80 9.43 21.26
CA ASN A 175 22.31 9.91 19.99
C ASN A 175 21.18 10.64 19.26
N ASN A 176 21.34 11.97 19.19
CA ASN A 176 20.63 12.82 18.25
C ASN A 176 21.18 12.52 16.87
N GLU A 177 20.33 12.29 15.88
CA GLU A 177 20.66 12.64 14.50
C GLU A 177 19.39 12.95 13.71
N THR A 178 19.57 13.96 12.87
CA THR A 178 18.62 14.85 12.22
C THR A 178 17.54 14.17 11.40
N ASP A 179 16.31 14.57 11.73
CA ASP A 179 15.12 14.46 10.92
C ASP A 179 15.30 15.18 9.57
N SER A 180 15.14 14.43 8.48
CA SER A 180 14.69 14.98 7.21
C SER A 180 13.60 14.06 6.67
N SER A 181 12.40 14.18 7.24
CA SER A 181 11.14 13.71 6.67
C SER A 181 10.98 14.21 5.23
N LEU A 182 11.44 13.40 4.27
CA LEU A 182 10.96 13.47 2.92
C LEU A 182 9.71 12.58 2.88
N VAL A 183 8.54 13.22 2.86
CA VAL A 183 7.23 12.57 2.74
C VAL A 183 7.16 11.85 1.38
N PHE A 184 7.66 10.61 1.36
CA PHE A 184 7.66 9.71 0.21
C PHE A 184 6.33 8.95 0.15
N GLY A 185 5.31 9.63 -0.36
CA GLY A 185 4.04 9.00 -0.74
C GLY A 185 3.78 9.21 -2.23
N GLY A 186 3.60 8.11 -2.97
CA GLY A 186 3.13 8.19 -4.36
C GLY A 186 1.78 8.90 -4.44
N ARG A 187 1.48 9.58 -5.55
CA ARG A 187 0.26 10.40 -5.69
C ARG A 187 -1.02 9.63 -5.36
N LYS A 188 -1.10 8.35 -5.77
CA LYS A 188 -2.24 7.47 -5.45
C LYS A 188 -2.33 7.07 -3.98
N GLN A 189 -1.20 6.83 -3.34
CA GLN A 189 -1.14 6.56 -1.90
C GLN A 189 -1.63 7.79 -1.12
N LYS A 190 -1.24 9.01 -1.54
CA LYS A 190 -1.74 10.26 -0.96
C LYS A 190 -3.24 10.41 -1.17
N THR A 191 -3.77 10.20 -2.37
CA THR A 191 -5.21 10.29 -2.62
C THR A 191 -6.02 9.23 -1.86
N MET A 192 -5.49 8.02 -1.70
CA MET A 192 -6.12 6.96 -0.90
C MET A 192 -6.14 7.36 0.58
N MET A 193 -5.04 7.92 1.10
CA MET A 193 -4.98 8.44 2.47
C MET A 193 -5.93 9.64 2.68
N GLU A 194 -6.06 10.54 1.71
CA GLU A 194 -7.00 11.67 1.77
C GLU A 194 -8.47 11.24 1.74
N LYS A 195 -8.81 10.25 0.89
CA LYS A 195 -10.14 9.63 0.89
C LYS A 195 -10.42 8.97 2.25
N TRP A 196 -9.43 8.26 2.81
CA TRP A 196 -9.53 7.60 4.12
C TRP A 196 -9.76 8.58 5.27
N LYS A 197 -9.04 9.72 5.29
CA LYS A 197 -9.21 10.79 6.29
C LYS A 197 -10.67 11.27 6.40
N LYS A 198 -11.44 11.23 5.31
CA LYS A 198 -12.86 11.63 5.30
C LYS A 198 -13.81 10.56 5.87
N ILE A 199 -13.43 9.28 5.80
CA ILE A 199 -14.26 8.14 6.23
C ILE A 199 -14.18 7.90 7.74
N GLN A 200 -13.14 8.40 8.42
CA GLN A 200 -12.89 8.22 9.86
C GLN A 200 -14.01 8.79 10.77
N GLN A 201 -15.00 9.49 10.23
CA GLN A 201 -15.99 10.26 11.00
C GLN A 201 -17.29 9.54 11.38
N GLU A 202 -17.44 8.24 11.09
CA GLU A 202 -18.61 7.43 11.52
C GLU A 202 -18.20 6.33 12.51
N SER A 203 -18.97 6.12 13.58
CA SER A 203 -18.75 5.05 14.58
C SER A 203 -20.05 4.36 14.98
N GLU A 204 -20.06 3.02 14.98
CA GLU A 204 -21.09 2.17 15.60
C GLU A 204 -20.48 1.31 16.72
N ASN A 205 -21.23 1.10 17.81
CA ASN A 205 -20.84 0.30 18.97
C ASN A 205 -21.02 -1.20 18.73
N VAL A 206 -20.03 -2.03 19.09
CA VAL A 206 -20.08 -3.50 19.02
C VAL A 206 -19.56 -4.14 20.31
N VAL A 207 -20.10 -5.29 20.68
CA VAL A 207 -19.76 -6.09 21.86
C VAL A 207 -18.38 -6.74 21.71
N ILE A 208 -17.53 -6.61 22.74
CA ILE A 208 -16.15 -7.11 22.77
C ILE A 208 -16.12 -8.56 23.27
N THR A 209 -15.56 -9.49 22.49
CA THR A 209 -15.39 -10.90 22.88
C THR A 209 -13.93 -11.39 22.84
N HIS A 210 -13.03 -10.68 22.16
CA HIS A 210 -11.61 -11.03 22.02
C HIS A 210 -10.70 -9.77 22.06
N GLU A 211 -9.41 -9.89 22.45
CA GLU A 211 -8.48 -8.75 22.50
C GLU A 211 -8.28 -8.08 21.13
N VAL A 212 -8.26 -8.88 20.07
CA VAL A 212 -8.29 -8.39 18.68
C VAL A 212 -9.55 -7.56 18.42
N ASP A 213 -10.73 -7.97 18.91
CA ASP A 213 -11.96 -7.17 18.74
C ASP A 213 -11.87 -5.83 19.49
N ARG A 214 -11.28 -5.81 20.69
CA ARG A 214 -11.02 -4.57 21.43
C ARG A 214 -10.15 -3.61 20.61
N TYR A 215 -9.00 -4.08 20.14
CA TYR A 215 -8.08 -3.29 19.32
C TYR A 215 -8.76 -2.74 18.04
N LEU A 216 -9.56 -3.56 17.37
CA LEU A 216 -10.26 -3.17 16.15
C LEU A 216 -11.37 -2.14 16.38
N LEU A 217 -11.95 -2.12 17.57
CA LEU A 217 -13.01 -1.17 17.97
C LEU A 217 -12.45 0.13 18.55
N ASP A 218 -11.20 0.13 19.03
CA ASP A 218 -10.56 1.35 19.50
C ASP A 218 -10.57 2.42 18.38
N PRO A 219 -10.71 3.71 18.73
CA PRO A 219 -10.64 4.79 17.75
C PRO A 219 -9.38 4.71 16.89
N LEU A 220 -9.48 5.16 15.63
CA LEU A 220 -8.34 5.27 14.73
C LEU A 220 -7.46 6.45 15.17
N GLU A 221 -6.14 6.24 15.17
CA GLU A 221 -5.17 7.32 15.41
C GLU A 221 -5.18 8.32 14.24
N SER A 222 -4.84 9.58 14.51
CA SER A 222 -4.73 10.60 13.46
C SER A 222 -3.55 10.31 12.54
N ILE A 223 -3.73 10.58 11.26
CA ILE A 223 -2.64 10.61 10.27
C ILE A 223 -2.14 12.05 10.24
N ASP A 224 -1.54 12.50 11.33
CA ASP A 224 -0.81 13.77 11.35
C ASP A 224 0.61 13.54 10.80
N GLU A 225 1.04 14.47 9.95
CA GLU A 225 2.26 14.42 9.10
C GLU A 225 3.57 14.43 9.89
#